data_AF-A0A9X5CVB8-F1
#
_entry.id   AF-A0A9X5CVB8-F1
#
_cell.length_a   1.000
_cell.length_b   1.000
_cell.length_c   1.000
_cell.angle_alpha   90.00
_cell.angle_beta   90.00
_cell.angle_gamma   90.00
#
_symmetry.space_group_name_H-M   'P 1'
#
loop_
_entity.id
_entity.type
_entity.pdbx_description
1 polymer ?
#
loop_
_entity_poly.entity_id
_entity_poly.type
_entity_poly.pdbx_seq_one_letter_code
_entity_poly.pdbx_strand_id
1 'polypeptide(L)' 'PAAVRAATLAGYGARPCLRGLWLARCDCVIHLAEALVHNATASLPLLRTRLRRAWEPIMLERVTDLRDSDAAP' A
#
# COMPACT_ATOMS: atom_id res chain seq x y z
N PRO A 1 -4.82 0.78 10.03
CA PRO A 1 -4.80 -0.16 8.88
C PRO A 1 -4.65 -1.62 9.36
N ALA A 2 -5.28 -2.59 8.69
CA ALA A 2 -5.18 -4.00 9.07
C ALA A 2 -3.73 -4.51 9.05
N ALA A 3 -2.94 -4.11 8.06
CA ALA A 3 -1.52 -4.45 7.95
C ALA A 3 -0.71 -4.03 9.19
N VAL A 4 -0.89 -2.80 9.67
CA VAL A 4 -0.20 -2.30 10.87
C VAL A 4 -0.60 -3.09 12.11
N ARG A 5 -1.89 -3.39 12.29
CA ARG A 5 -2.35 -4.22 13.41
C ARG A 5 -1.77 -5.63 13.35
N ALA A 6 -1.75 -6.25 12.18
CA ALA A 6 -1.15 -7.57 11.97
C ALA A 6 0.35 -7.56 12.25
N ALA A 7 1.06 -6.52 11.79
CA ALA A 7 2.47 -6.33 12.08
C ALA A 7 2.74 -6.20 13.58
N THR A 8 1.96 -5.38 14.30
CA THR A 8 2.07 -5.24 15.76
C THR A 8 1.84 -6.57 16.47
N LEU A 9 0.80 -7.32 16.09
CA LEU A 9 0.53 -8.65 16.64
C LEU A 9 1.65 -9.67 16.34
N ALA A 10 2.37 -9.48 15.23
CA ALA A 10 3.51 -10.29 14.84
C ALA A 10 4.86 -9.75 15.35
N GLY A 11 4.88 -8.72 16.20
CA GLY A 11 6.11 -8.14 16.77
C GLY A 11 6.90 -7.23 15.83
N TYR A 12 6.36 -6.90 14.65
CA TYR A 12 6.95 -5.94 13.71
C TYR A 12 6.54 -4.50 14.03
N GLY A 13 7.47 -3.57 13.84
CA GLY A 13 7.21 -2.14 14.00
C GLY A 13 6.21 -1.60 12.97
N ALA A 14 5.45 -0.57 13.35
CA ALA A 14 4.49 0.07 12.46
C ALA A 14 5.17 0.72 11.23
N ARG A 15 6.40 1.26 11.38
CA ARG A 15 7.16 1.91 10.30
C ARG A 15 7.54 0.98 9.16
N PRO A 16 8.24 -0.15 9.36
CA PRO A 16 8.55 -1.09 8.28
C PRO A 16 7.27 -1.65 7.65
N CYS A 17 6.20 -1.85 8.43
CA CYS A 17 4.91 -2.28 7.89
C CYS A 17 4.26 -1.24 6.95
N LEU A 18 4.27 0.04 7.32
CA LEU A 18 3.74 1.11 6.48
C LEU A 18 4.58 1.30 5.21
N ARG A 19 5.91 1.19 5.29
CA ARG A 19 6.80 1.20 4.11
C ARG A 19 6.49 0.03 3.18
N GLY A 20 6.34 -1.18 3.71
CA GLY A 20 5.96 -2.36 2.93
C GLY A 20 4.58 -2.22 2.28
N LEU A 21 3.60 -1.67 3.00
CA LEU A 21 2.26 -1.39 2.47
C LEU A 21 2.30 -0.38 1.31
N TRP A 22 3.16 0.64 1.41
CA TRP A 22 3.33 1.62 0.34
C TRP A 22 3.93 0.98 -0.92
N LEU A 23 5.00 0.20 -0.79
CA LEU A 23 5.61 -0.52 -1.92
C LEU A 23 4.65 -1.50 -2.57
N ALA A 24 3.92 -2.31 -1.78
CA ALA A 24 2.95 -3.26 -2.30
C ALA A 24 1.82 -2.59 -3.09
N ARG A 25 1.47 -1.33 -2.73
CA ARG A 25 0.52 -0.54 -3.51
C ARG A 25 1.10 -0.03 -4.81
N CYS A 26 2.35 0.43 -4.82
CA CYS A 26 3.07 0.77 -6.05
C CYS A 26 3.10 -0.43 -7.02
N ASP A 27 3.44 -1.63 -6.53
CA ASP A 27 3.43 -2.86 -7.34
C ASP A 27 2.03 -3.16 -7.88
N CYS A 28 0.99 -2.99 -7.05
CA CYS A 28 -0.39 -3.17 -7.48
C CYS A 28 -0.80 -2.20 -8.61
N VAL A 29 -0.28 -0.97 -8.61
CA VAL A 29 -0.51 0.00 -9.70
C VAL A 29 0.12 -0.49 -10.99
N ILE A 30 1.38 -0.93 -10.94
CA ILE A 30 2.13 -1.43 -12.10
C ILE A 30 1.40 -2.61 -12.72
N HIS A 31 1.01 -3.59 -11.91
CA HIS A 31 0.28 -4.77 -12.38
C HIS A 31 -1.10 -4.41 -12.94
N LEU A 32 -1.75 -3.37 -12.42
CA LEU A 32 -3.03 -2.89 -12.94
C LEU A 32 -2.85 -2.21 -14.31
N ALA A 33 -1.79 -1.42 -14.49
CA ALA A 33 -1.45 -0.84 -15.79
C ALA A 33 -1.15 -1.92 -16.84
N GLU A 34 -0.35 -2.92 -16.47
CA GLU A 34 -0.06 -4.07 -17.35
C GLU A 34 -1.33 -4.82 -17.76
N ALA A 35 -2.23 -5.09 -16.80
CA ALA A 35 -3.50 -5.76 -17.08
C ALA A 35 -4.40 -4.96 -18.01
N LEU A 36 -4.43 -3.63 -17.89
CA LEU A 36 -5.21 -2.78 -18.80
C LEU A 36 -4.65 -2.76 -20.23
N VAL A 37 -3.33 -2.84 -20.38
CA VAL A 37 -2.68 -2.83 -21.70
C VAL A 37 -2.74 -4.20 -22.38
N HIS A 38 -2.54 -5.29 -21.62
CA HIS A 38 -2.27 -6.60 -22.20
C HIS A 38 -3.38 -7.63 -21.97
N ASN A 39 -4.37 -7.37 -21.11
CA ASN A 39 -5.35 -8.38 -20.71
C ASN A 39 -6.80 -7.97 -21.00
N ALA A 40 -7.24 -8.21 -22.24
CA ALA A 40 -8.62 -7.95 -22.69
C ALA A 40 -9.69 -8.79 -21.97
N THR A 41 -9.33 -9.87 -21.25
CA THR A 41 -10.27 -10.74 -20.53
C THR A 41 -10.32 -10.44 -19.03
N ALA A 42 -9.52 -9.50 -18.53
CA ALA A 42 -9.55 -9.11 -17.14
C ALA A 42 -10.91 -8.47 -16.77
N SER A 43 -11.52 -8.97 -15.69
CA SER A 43 -12.79 -8.45 -15.19
C SER A 43 -12.65 -6.98 -14.74
N LEU A 44 -13.26 -6.06 -15.48
CA LEU A 44 -13.26 -4.62 -15.16
C LEU A 44 -13.72 -4.30 -13.72
N PRO A 45 -14.76 -4.97 -13.15
CA PRO A 45 -15.12 -4.79 -11.74
C PRO A 45 -13.99 -5.12 -10.75
N LEU A 46 -13.20 -6.16 -11.03
CA LEU A 46 -12.07 -6.56 -10.21
C LEU A 46 -10.95 -5.52 -10.28
N LEU A 47 -10.62 -5.05 -11.49
CA LEU A 47 -9.61 -4.01 -11.69
C LEU A 47 -9.99 -2.71 -10.97
N ARG A 48 -11.26 -2.27 -11.08
CA ARG A 48 -11.76 -1.09 -10.34
C ARG A 48 -11.68 -1.25 -8.83
N THR A 49 -11.92 -2.46 -8.31
CA THR A 49 -11.80 -2.74 -6.87
C THR A 49 -10.36 -2.67 -6.40
N ARG A 50 -9.42 -3.22 -7.17
CA ARG A 50 -7.97 -3.13 -6.89
C ARG A 50 -7.49 -1.68 -6.94
N LEU A 51 -7.91 -0.91 -7.94
CA LEU A 51 -7.62 0.52 -8.05
C LEU A 51 -8.09 1.28 -6.81
N ARG A 52 -9.35 1.11 -6.39
CA ARG A 52 -9.88 1.76 -5.18
C ARG A 52 -9.07 1.42 -3.92
N ARG A 53 -8.67 0.16 -3.74
CA ARG A 53 -7.88 -0.27 -2.57
C ARG A 53 -6.45 0.26 -2.60
N ALA A 54 -5.83 0.38 -3.77
CA ALA A 54 -4.49 0.93 -3.91
C ALA A 54 -4.45 2.45 -3.64
N TRP A 55 -5.51 3.18 -4.04
CA TRP A 55 -5.66 4.63 -3.84
C TRP A 55 -6.41 5.02 -2.57
N GLU A 56 -6.99 4.06 -1.84
CA GLU A 56 -7.65 4.33 -0.57
C GLU A 56 -6.67 5.07 0.33
N PRO A 57 -7.01 6.24 0.90
CA PRO A 57 -6.07 7.04 1.68
C PRO A 57 -5.46 6.19 2.78
N ILE A 58 -4.23 5.74 2.54
CA ILE A 58 -3.32 5.35 3.60
C ILE A 58 -2.79 6.69 4.07
N MET A 59 -2.90 6.96 5.36
CA MET A 59 -2.41 8.20 5.95
C MET A 59 -0.93 8.36 5.55
N LEU A 60 -0.68 9.05 4.44
CA LEU A 60 0.67 9.30 3.93
C LEU A 60 1.41 10.18 4.93
N GLU A 61 0.64 11.06 5.58
CA GLU A 61 0.94 11.77 6.82
C GLU A 61 1.62 10.87 7.85
N ARG A 62 1.14 9.64 8.09
CA ARG A 62 1.75 8.71 9.08
C ARG A 62 3.09 8.16 8.63
N VAL A 63 3.36 8.12 7.32
CA VAL A 63 4.67 7.70 6.78
C VAL A 63 5.67 8.85 6.82
N THR A 64 5.23 10.09 6.58
CA THR A 64 6.05 11.31 6.73
C THR A 64 6.33 11.65 8.20
N ASP A 65 5.36 11.51 9.11
CA ASP A 65 5.54 11.69 10.57
C ASP A 65 6.61 10.73 11.13
N LEU A 66 6.66 9.52 10.57
CA LEU A 66 7.68 8.52 10.85
C LEU A 66 9.05 8.88 10.27
N ARG A 67 9.16 9.78 9.29
CA ARG A 67 10.48 10.26 8.84
C ARG A 67 11.09 11.20 9.89
N ASP A 68 10.27 12.04 10.51
CA ASP A 68 10.71 13.05 11.47
C ASP A 68 11.05 12.45 12.84
N SER A 69 10.35 11.38 13.27
CA SER A 69 10.65 10.73 14.55
C SER A 69 11.96 9.90 14.56
N ASP A 70 12.51 9.56 13.39
CA ASP A 70 13.84 8.92 13.24
C ASP A 70 14.96 9.95 13.05
N ALA A 71 14.60 11.23 12.89
CA ALA A 71 15.51 12.35 12.70
C ALA A 71 15.68 13.19 13.99
N ALA A 72 15.24 12.67 15.13
CA ALA A 72 15.61 13.24 16.42
C ALA A 72 17.08 12.91 16.73
N PRO A 73 17.87 13.85 17.28
CA PRO A 73 19.30 13.71 17.50
C PRO A 73 19.67 12.60 18.49
#